data_AF-A0A9E3SBD8-F1
#
_entry.id   AF-A0A9E3SBD8-F1
#
_cell.length_a   1.000
_cell.length_b   1.000
_cell.length_c   1.000
_cell.angle_alpha   90.00
_cell.angle_beta   90.00
_cell.angle_gamma   90.00
#
_symmetry.space_group_name_H-M   'P 1'
#
loop_
_entity.id
_entity.type
_entity.pdbx_description
1 polymer ?
#
loop_
_entity_poly.entity_id
_entity_poly.type
_entity_poly.pdbx_seq_one_letter_code
_entity_poly.pdbx_strand_id
1 'polypeptide(L)'
;MEIKRDHILSLEIENESDVGVCRRKAVNAAVKMGFDKVKTGEIAILVSELVTNVLKHGGSKGKIVICQLEDSNNKKAIEFWCCDSGNGISNVQNAIQDGYSEKSSLGIGLGTIRRFSDELEINPVSSAEFKEKFSLESHGLNHCIRSLKWVPTKIWMGLNHKLLSGAAFRPMPGEQVNGDAYLVNHTGPDTTIISVIDGLGHGKQAHIASQLAKEQLMLKPDLPLDELMKFVHNSIRGTRGVTIGLALINTQINKISFCGIGNIESFIMTPLGKINLMSYGGICGHNIRTPRVFENDFKPGDSVCFYSDGITSRWKPEDIDWSQSPQTNAELILNQYSRPNDDATVLIVRYST
;
A
#
# COMPACT_ATOMS: atom_id res chain seq x y z
N MET A 1 7.48 26.57 -12.40
CA MET A 1 7.12 26.28 -11.00
C MET A 1 8.42 26.30 -10.23
N GLU A 2 8.61 27.27 -9.34
CA GLU A 2 9.88 27.41 -8.61
C GLU A 2 9.88 26.36 -7.49
N ILE A 3 10.69 25.32 -7.65
CA ILE A 3 10.92 24.31 -6.61
C ILE A 3 12.14 24.77 -5.83
N LYS A 4 11.95 25.07 -4.54
CA LYS A 4 13.07 25.37 -3.65
C LYS A 4 13.74 24.06 -3.24
N ARG A 5 15.06 23.97 -3.42
CA ARG A 5 15.87 22.80 -3.01
C ARG A 5 16.82 23.17 -1.89
N ASP A 6 16.61 22.56 -0.73
CA ASP A 6 17.45 22.68 0.45
C ASP A 6 18.25 21.39 0.65
N HIS A 7 19.59 21.50 0.71
CA HIS A 7 20.46 20.35 0.96
C HIS A 7 20.37 19.93 2.44
N ILE A 8 20.20 18.63 2.69
CA ILE A 8 20.17 18.08 4.05
C ILE A 8 21.55 17.51 4.41
N LEU A 9 22.05 16.56 3.61
CA LEU A 9 23.33 15.90 3.82
C LEU A 9 23.81 15.14 2.58
N SER A 10 25.11 14.84 2.54
CA SER A 10 25.71 13.95 1.55
C SER A 10 26.57 12.90 2.25
N LEU A 11 26.59 11.67 1.74
CA LEU A 11 27.36 10.56 2.28
C LEU A 11 28.11 9.85 1.15
N GLU A 12 29.37 9.52 1.40
CA GLU A 12 30.14 8.64 0.52
C GLU A 12 29.70 7.18 0.74
N ILE A 13 29.81 6.39 -0.32
CA ILE A 13 29.49 4.97 -0.36
C ILE A 13 30.76 4.26 -0.80
N GLU A 14 31.37 3.47 0.08
CA GLU A 14 32.61 2.75 -0.20
C GLU A 14 32.57 1.29 0.23
N ASN A 15 31.73 0.93 1.20
CA ASN A 15 31.64 -0.42 1.75
C ASN A 15 30.21 -0.78 2.19
N GLU A 16 29.97 -2.07 2.46
CA GLU A 16 28.64 -2.57 2.82
C GLU A 16 28.04 -1.95 4.10
N SER A 17 28.88 -1.49 5.04
CA SER A 17 28.39 -0.86 6.27
C SER A 17 27.73 0.51 6.01
N ASP A 18 28.10 1.17 4.90
CA ASP A 18 27.54 2.46 4.48
C ASP A 18 26.06 2.36 4.12
N VAL A 19 25.58 1.17 3.71
CA VAL A 19 24.16 0.90 3.48
C VAL A 19 23.35 1.20 4.75
N GLY A 20 23.81 0.70 5.89
CA GLY A 20 23.16 0.91 7.18
C GLY A 20 23.27 2.36 7.68
N VAL A 21 24.35 3.06 7.35
CA VAL A 21 24.53 4.48 7.69
C VAL A 21 23.60 5.37 6.87
N CYS A 22 23.61 5.21 5.55
CA CYS A 22 22.77 5.96 4.61
C CYS A 22 21.29 5.77 4.92
N ARG A 23 20.86 4.51 5.13
CA ARG A 23 19.48 4.18 5.53
C ARG A 23 19.06 4.95 6.78
N ARG A 24 19.85 4.89 7.86
CA ARG A 24 19.49 5.56 9.13
C ARG A 24 19.42 7.08 8.98
N LYS A 25 20.36 7.68 8.23
CA LYS A 25 20.37 9.13 7.99
C LYS A 25 19.18 9.58 7.15
N ALA A 26 18.82 8.82 6.11
CA ALA A 26 17.64 9.08 5.29
C ALA A 26 16.33 8.95 6.08
N VAL A 27 16.18 7.88 6.88
CA VAL A 27 15.01 7.70 7.76
C VAL A 27 14.89 8.84 8.76
N ASN A 28 15.99 9.25 9.39
CA ASN A 28 15.98 10.36 10.33
C ASN A 28 15.59 11.69 9.66
N ALA A 29 16.04 11.94 8.43
CA ALA A 29 15.64 13.11 7.66
C ALA A 29 14.13 13.05 7.35
N ALA A 30 13.63 11.91 6.86
CA ALA A 30 12.22 11.71 6.56
C ALA A 30 11.31 11.92 7.78
N VAL A 31 11.67 11.36 8.95
CA VAL A 31 10.92 11.58 10.20
C VAL A 31 10.82 13.08 10.53
N LYS A 32 11.94 13.81 10.42
CA LYS A 32 11.95 15.26 10.68
C LYS A 32 11.11 16.06 9.68
N MET A 33 10.96 15.56 8.46
CA MET A 33 10.13 16.15 7.41
C MET A 33 8.64 15.84 7.55
N GLY A 34 8.26 14.97 8.49
CA GLY A 34 6.86 14.64 8.77
C GLY A 34 6.35 13.39 8.07
N PHE A 35 7.22 12.53 7.53
CA PHE A 35 6.81 11.23 7.01
C PHE A 35 6.35 10.31 8.15
N ASP A 36 5.31 9.52 7.91
CA ASP A 36 4.82 8.51 8.85
C ASP A 36 5.73 7.26 8.93
N LYS A 37 5.42 6.35 9.86
CA LYS A 37 6.20 5.12 10.09
C LYS A 37 6.28 4.21 8.85
N VAL A 38 5.23 4.20 8.03
CA VAL A 38 5.18 3.32 6.87
C VAL A 38 6.03 3.90 5.75
N LYS A 39 5.89 5.18 5.44
CA LYS A 39 6.70 5.87 4.43
C LYS A 39 8.17 5.96 4.81
N THR A 40 8.48 6.08 6.10
CA THR A 40 9.87 5.98 6.58
C THR A 40 10.44 4.58 6.39
N GLY A 41 9.62 3.52 6.54
CA GLY A 41 9.99 2.15 6.16
C GLY A 41 10.27 1.98 4.66
N GLU A 42 9.40 2.53 3.80
CA GLU A 42 9.60 2.54 2.33
C GLU A 42 10.91 3.24 1.95
N ILE A 43 11.19 4.41 2.54
CA ILE A 43 12.44 5.15 2.34
C ILE A 43 13.64 4.32 2.78
N ALA A 44 13.52 3.56 3.88
CA ALA A 44 14.61 2.72 4.36
C ALA A 44 14.99 1.63 3.35
N ILE A 45 13.99 1.00 2.71
CA ILE A 45 14.20 -0.01 1.67
C ILE A 45 14.76 0.64 0.40
N LEU A 46 14.12 1.72 -0.08
CA LEU A 46 14.55 2.50 -1.24
C LEU A 46 16.04 2.88 -1.17
N VAL A 47 16.47 3.45 -0.05
CA VAL A 47 17.86 3.88 0.15
C VAL A 47 18.80 2.68 0.26
N SER A 48 18.37 1.58 0.88
CA SER A 48 19.19 0.37 0.94
C SER A 48 19.46 -0.20 -0.45
N GLU A 49 18.45 -0.24 -1.31
CA GLU A 49 18.58 -0.71 -2.69
C GLU A 49 19.44 0.24 -3.53
N LEU A 50 19.24 1.56 -3.43
CA LEU A 50 20.07 2.56 -4.12
C LEU A 50 21.55 2.37 -3.79
N VAL A 51 21.89 2.33 -2.50
CA VAL A 51 23.28 2.22 -2.03
C VAL A 51 23.88 0.85 -2.36
N THR A 52 23.10 -0.22 -2.25
CA THR A 52 23.56 -1.58 -2.61
C THR A 52 23.85 -1.68 -4.11
N ASN A 53 23.05 -1.04 -4.96
CA ASN A 53 23.29 -1.01 -6.40
C ASN A 53 24.58 -0.29 -6.76
N VAL A 54 24.92 0.80 -6.08
CA VAL A 54 26.23 1.47 -6.24
C VAL A 54 27.37 0.50 -5.94
N LEU A 55 27.31 -0.21 -4.80
CA LEU A 55 28.37 -1.13 -4.39
C LEU A 55 28.52 -2.33 -5.34
N LYS A 56 27.41 -2.92 -5.77
CA LYS A 56 27.42 -4.15 -6.59
C LYS A 56 27.59 -3.90 -8.09
N HIS A 57 27.08 -2.79 -8.59
CA HIS A 57 26.95 -2.54 -10.03
C HIS A 57 27.54 -1.19 -10.47
N GLY A 58 27.68 -0.22 -9.56
CA GLY A 58 28.14 1.14 -9.83
C GLY A 58 29.65 1.38 -9.66
N GLY A 59 30.49 0.36 -9.83
CA GLY A 59 31.95 0.53 -9.71
C GLY A 59 32.47 0.56 -8.26
N SER A 60 31.71 0.04 -7.30
CA SER A 60 32.08 -0.14 -5.87
C SER A 60 32.21 1.13 -5.03
N LYS A 61 32.17 2.32 -5.64
CA LYS A 61 32.18 3.60 -4.92
C LYS A 61 31.14 4.55 -5.50
N GLY A 62 30.59 5.40 -4.64
CA GLY A 62 29.67 6.43 -5.08
C GLY A 62 29.27 7.36 -3.95
N LYS A 63 28.20 8.11 -4.18
CA LYS A 63 27.72 9.12 -3.25
C LYS A 63 26.21 9.16 -3.24
N ILE A 64 25.62 9.36 -2.06
CA ILE A 64 24.21 9.71 -1.93
C ILE A 64 24.07 11.13 -1.38
N VAL A 65 23.26 11.94 -2.06
CA VAL A 65 22.87 13.29 -1.64
C VAL A 65 21.39 13.27 -1.27
N ILE A 66 21.06 13.86 -0.13
CA ILE A 66 19.69 13.96 0.37
C ILE A 66 19.30 15.44 0.42
N CYS A 67 18.20 15.79 -0.23
CA CYS A 67 17.65 17.14 -0.26
C CYS A 67 16.19 17.15 0.22
N GLN A 68 15.76 18.27 0.75
CA GLN A 68 14.35 18.63 0.88
C GLN A 68 13.98 19.53 -0.30
N LEU A 69 12.87 19.22 -0.94
CA LEU A 69 12.22 20.10 -1.90
C LEU A 69 10.97 20.71 -1.28
N GLU A 70 10.66 21.93 -1.67
CA GLU A 70 9.41 22.62 -1.32
C GLU A 70 8.81 23.24 -2.59
N ASP A 71 7.54 22.93 -2.87
CA ASP A 71 6.80 23.52 -3.99
C ASP A 71 6.16 24.87 -3.61
N SER A 72 5.55 25.54 -4.59
CA SER A 72 4.86 26.82 -4.39
C SER A 72 3.65 26.73 -3.45
N ASN A 73 3.19 25.52 -3.10
CA ASN A 73 2.08 25.28 -2.18
C ASN A 73 2.57 24.84 -0.79
N ASN A 74 3.86 25.03 -0.48
CA ASN A 74 4.54 24.57 0.74
C ASN A 74 4.48 23.03 0.96
N LYS A 75 4.23 22.25 -0.10
CA LYS A 75 4.37 20.79 -0.02
C LYS A 75 5.84 20.44 -0.03
N LYS A 76 6.22 19.51 0.84
CA LYS A 76 7.61 19.07 1.01
C LYS A 76 7.81 17.72 0.33
N ALA A 77 8.99 17.50 -0.23
CA ALA A 77 9.43 16.19 -0.68
C ALA A 77 10.86 15.91 -0.21
N ILE A 78 11.19 14.64 0.01
CA ILE A 78 12.56 14.18 0.17
C ILE A 78 13.06 13.69 -1.18
N GLU A 79 14.26 14.14 -1.55
CA GLU A 79 14.91 13.83 -2.81
C GLU A 79 16.24 13.15 -2.53
N PHE A 80 16.49 12.03 -3.20
CA PHE A 80 17.73 11.28 -3.16
C PHE A 80 18.39 11.34 -4.53
N TRP A 81 19.66 11.70 -4.54
CA TRP A 81 20.54 11.53 -5.70
C TRP A 81 21.61 10.52 -5.33
N CYS A 82 21.58 9.35 -5.96
CA CYS A 82 22.59 8.33 -5.76
C CYS A 82 23.42 8.22 -7.03
N CYS A 83 24.70 8.55 -6.95
CA CYS A 83 25.59 8.63 -8.09
C CYS A 83 26.80 7.70 -7.95
N ASP A 84 27.23 7.15 -9.07
CA ASP A 84 28.25 6.11 -9.17
C ASP A 84 29.15 6.29 -10.41
N SER A 85 30.26 5.54 -10.43
CA SER A 85 31.26 5.56 -11.51
C SER A 85 31.25 4.30 -12.37
N GLY A 86 30.16 3.53 -12.33
CA GLY A 86 29.99 2.30 -13.09
C GLY A 86 29.82 2.54 -14.59
N ASN A 87 29.38 1.51 -15.32
CA ASN A 87 29.17 1.60 -16.77
C ASN A 87 27.78 2.15 -17.16
N GLY A 88 26.97 2.51 -16.16
CA GLY A 88 25.59 2.92 -16.35
C GLY A 88 24.64 1.77 -16.73
N ILE A 89 23.36 2.12 -16.90
CA ILE A 89 22.30 1.16 -17.21
C ILE A 89 22.01 1.21 -18.72
N SER A 90 22.42 0.17 -19.44
CA SER A 90 22.36 0.10 -20.91
C SER A 90 20.94 -0.07 -21.48
N ASN A 91 20.02 -0.72 -20.76
CA ASN A 91 18.61 -0.82 -21.14
C ASN A 91 17.68 -0.61 -19.93
N VAL A 92 17.31 0.65 -19.71
CA VAL A 92 16.47 1.08 -18.59
C VAL A 92 15.08 0.43 -18.60
N GLN A 93 14.45 0.27 -19.77
CA GLN A 93 13.10 -0.29 -19.86
C GLN A 93 13.06 -1.76 -19.44
N ASN A 94 14.03 -2.56 -19.89
CA ASN A 94 14.14 -3.97 -19.49
C ASN A 94 14.56 -4.14 -18.02
N ALA A 95 15.37 -3.22 -17.49
CA ALA A 95 15.81 -3.25 -16.10
C ALA A 95 14.69 -2.89 -15.09
N ILE A 96 13.61 -2.24 -15.56
CA ILE A 96 12.44 -1.85 -14.76
C ILE A 96 11.29 -2.88 -14.85
N GLN A 97 11.24 -3.71 -15.92
CA GLN A 97 10.10 -4.61 -16.21
C GLN A 97 10.07 -5.95 -15.45
N ASP A 98 10.99 -6.18 -14.51
CA ASP A 98 11.24 -7.45 -13.80
C ASP A 98 11.69 -8.62 -14.71
N GLY A 99 12.81 -9.27 -14.34
CA GLY A 99 13.18 -10.59 -14.85
C GLY A 99 14.52 -10.74 -15.59
N TYR A 100 15.27 -9.66 -15.86
CA TYR A 100 16.59 -9.74 -16.50
C TYR A 100 17.68 -9.14 -15.60
N SER A 101 18.21 -9.97 -14.70
CA SER A 101 19.53 -9.77 -14.10
C SER A 101 20.21 -11.13 -14.05
N GLU A 102 21.28 -11.30 -14.81
CA GLU A 102 22.08 -12.52 -14.76
C GLU A 102 22.72 -12.67 -13.37
N LYS A 103 22.42 -13.80 -12.72
CA LYS A 103 23.12 -14.40 -11.57
C LYS A 103 23.38 -13.48 -10.35
N SER A 104 22.57 -13.71 -9.31
CA SER A 104 22.84 -13.47 -7.86
C SER A 104 22.24 -12.23 -7.16
N SER A 105 21.47 -11.38 -7.83
CA SER A 105 20.52 -10.49 -7.15
C SER A 105 19.12 -10.76 -7.70
N LEU A 106 18.09 -10.73 -6.85
CA LEU A 106 16.73 -11.20 -7.13
C LEU A 106 15.99 -10.46 -8.26
N GLY A 107 16.64 -9.63 -9.09
CA GLY A 107 15.95 -8.86 -10.15
C GLY A 107 14.96 -7.81 -9.61
N ILE A 108 14.98 -7.55 -8.29
CA ILE A 108 14.02 -6.73 -7.54
C ILE A 108 14.47 -5.27 -7.38
N GLY A 109 15.76 -4.97 -7.58
CA GLY A 109 16.38 -3.72 -7.11
C GLY A 109 15.80 -2.44 -7.73
N LEU A 110 15.79 -2.31 -9.05
CA LEU A 110 15.25 -1.12 -9.74
C LEU A 110 13.72 -1.06 -9.69
N GLY A 111 13.04 -2.21 -9.72
CA GLY A 111 11.58 -2.28 -9.51
C GLY A 111 11.16 -1.78 -8.13
N THR A 112 11.96 -2.09 -7.09
CA THR A 112 11.76 -1.60 -5.72
C THR A 112 11.98 -0.10 -5.61
N ILE A 113 13.08 0.41 -6.20
CA ILE A 113 13.37 1.84 -6.25
C ILE A 113 12.20 2.59 -6.92
N ARG A 114 11.71 2.10 -8.06
CA ARG A 114 10.56 2.68 -8.76
C ARG A 114 9.29 2.64 -7.93
N ARG A 115 9.00 1.53 -7.25
CA ARG A 115 7.79 1.32 -6.45
C ARG A 115 7.69 2.28 -5.26
N PHE A 116 8.82 2.59 -4.63
CA PHE A 116 8.86 3.45 -3.45
C PHE A 116 9.20 4.92 -3.75
N SER A 117 9.47 5.25 -5.02
CA SER A 117 9.59 6.62 -5.49
C SER A 117 8.25 7.13 -6.01
N ASP A 118 7.93 8.41 -5.78
CA ASP A 118 6.85 9.07 -6.51
C ASP A 118 7.33 9.53 -7.89
N GLU A 119 8.58 9.99 -7.98
CA GLU A 119 9.26 10.26 -9.25
C GLU A 119 10.64 9.60 -9.26
N LEU A 120 11.01 9.01 -10.40
CA LEU A 120 12.30 8.34 -10.60
C LEU A 120 12.87 8.75 -11.95
N GLU A 121 14.10 9.25 -11.94
CA GLU A 121 14.87 9.60 -13.13
C GLU A 121 16.22 8.89 -13.11
N ILE A 122 16.64 8.37 -14.26
CA ILE A 122 17.95 7.73 -14.44
C ILE A 122 18.77 8.61 -15.37
N ASN A 123 19.96 8.98 -14.91
CA ASN A 123 20.83 9.99 -15.53
C ASN A 123 20.07 11.28 -15.85
N PRO A 124 19.42 11.90 -14.83
CA PRO A 124 18.72 13.16 -15.03
C PRO A 124 19.67 14.25 -15.53
N VAL A 125 19.15 15.11 -16.40
CA VAL A 125 19.90 16.30 -16.84
C VAL A 125 20.10 17.20 -15.62
N SER A 126 21.35 17.38 -15.22
CA SER A 126 21.76 18.24 -14.10
C SER A 126 22.67 19.36 -14.62
N SER A 127 22.51 20.56 -14.05
CA SER A 127 23.38 21.69 -14.38
C SER A 127 24.81 21.45 -13.86
N ALA A 128 25.80 22.08 -14.50
CA ALA A 128 27.19 22.05 -14.03
C ALA A 128 27.29 22.53 -12.56
N GLU A 129 26.54 23.58 -12.21
CA GLU A 129 26.44 24.10 -10.84
C GLU A 129 25.96 23.04 -9.83
N PHE A 130 24.99 22.21 -10.20
CA PHE A 130 24.51 21.14 -9.32
C PHE A 130 25.60 20.08 -9.09
N LYS A 131 26.28 19.69 -10.17
CA LYS A 131 27.35 18.69 -10.10
C LYS A 131 28.56 19.20 -9.31
N GLU A 132 28.92 20.46 -9.48
CA GLU A 132 29.98 21.13 -8.73
C GLU A 132 29.62 21.25 -7.25
N LYS A 133 28.41 21.73 -6.94
CA LYS A 133 27.91 21.90 -5.56
C LYS A 133 27.98 20.63 -4.71
N PHE A 134 27.81 19.46 -5.32
CA PHE A 134 27.87 18.18 -4.63
C PHE A 134 29.14 17.36 -4.92
N SER A 135 30.10 17.97 -5.61
CA SER A 135 31.41 17.38 -5.95
C SER A 135 31.30 16.05 -6.71
N LEU A 136 30.32 15.94 -7.61
CA LEU A 136 30.06 14.73 -8.37
C LEU A 136 31.09 14.53 -9.50
N GLU A 137 31.52 15.62 -10.15
CA GLU A 137 32.50 15.58 -11.26
C GLU A 137 33.92 15.29 -10.79
N SER A 138 34.34 15.83 -9.64
CA SER A 138 35.70 15.61 -9.09
C SER A 138 35.99 14.15 -8.73
N HIS A 139 34.94 13.32 -8.60
CA HIS A 139 35.04 11.90 -8.24
C HIS A 139 34.69 10.96 -9.39
N GLY A 140 34.44 11.48 -10.61
CA GLY A 140 34.08 10.67 -11.77
C GLY A 140 32.72 9.95 -11.64
N LEU A 141 31.81 10.51 -10.83
CA LEU A 141 30.47 9.94 -10.62
C LEU A 141 29.54 10.39 -11.74
N ASN A 142 29.59 9.64 -12.85
CA ASN A 142 28.95 10.01 -14.11
C ASN A 142 27.51 9.50 -14.26
N HIS A 143 27.13 8.52 -13.45
CA HIS A 143 25.79 7.95 -13.47
C HIS A 143 25.05 8.33 -12.20
N CYS A 144 23.80 8.75 -12.33
CA CYS A 144 22.99 9.18 -11.18
C CYS A 144 21.56 8.66 -11.31
N ILE A 145 21.03 8.12 -10.22
CA ILE A 145 19.61 7.87 -10.04
C ILE A 145 19.06 8.95 -9.11
N ARG A 146 18.02 9.64 -9.56
CA ARG A 146 17.27 10.61 -8.77
C ARG A 146 15.92 10.01 -8.41
N SER A 147 15.64 9.90 -7.13
CA SER A 147 14.37 9.47 -6.57
C SER A 147 13.78 10.60 -5.74
N LEU A 148 12.49 10.86 -5.92
CA LEU A 148 11.75 11.87 -5.18
C LEU A 148 10.52 11.24 -4.54
N LYS A 149 10.25 11.62 -3.29
CA LYS A 149 9.07 11.19 -2.55
C LYS A 149 8.44 12.36 -1.82
N TRP A 150 7.15 12.59 -2.04
CA TRP A 150 6.42 13.68 -1.39
C TRP A 150 6.06 13.30 0.04
N VAL A 151 6.19 14.25 0.97
CA VAL A 151 5.61 14.13 2.31
C VAL A 151 4.10 14.01 2.12
N PRO A 152 3.47 12.91 2.57
CA PRO A 152 2.02 12.78 2.45
C PRO A 152 1.34 13.97 3.11
N THR A 153 0.45 14.65 2.39
CA THR A 153 -0.51 15.56 3.01
C THR A 153 -1.35 14.73 3.97
N LYS A 154 -1.15 14.93 5.28
CA LYS A 154 -1.74 14.17 6.39
C LYS A 154 -2.97 13.34 6.01
N ILE A 155 -2.82 12.02 6.09
CA ILE A 155 -3.94 11.09 6.24
C ILE A 155 -4.76 11.58 7.43
N TRP A 156 -6.05 11.76 7.24
CA TRP A 156 -6.94 12.14 8.31
C TRP A 156 -6.91 11.08 9.41
N MET A 157 -6.40 11.44 10.59
CA MET A 157 -6.34 10.57 11.77
C MET A 157 -7.58 10.67 12.67
N GLY A 158 -8.63 11.36 12.20
CA GLY A 158 -9.89 11.45 12.92
C GLY A 158 -10.70 10.15 12.85
N LEU A 159 -11.83 10.12 13.57
CA LEU A 159 -12.83 9.06 13.43
C LEU A 159 -13.97 9.59 12.58
N ASN A 160 -14.46 8.82 11.60
CA ASN A 160 -15.70 9.22 10.91
C ASN A 160 -16.81 8.95 11.91
N HIS A 161 -17.17 9.98 12.67
CA HIS A 161 -18.14 9.88 13.77
C HIS A 161 -19.53 9.45 13.30
N LYS A 162 -19.81 9.52 11.99
CA LYS A 162 -21.04 9.01 11.40
C LYS A 162 -21.00 7.50 11.17
N LEU A 163 -19.84 6.85 11.18
CA LEU A 163 -19.71 5.42 10.92
C LEU A 163 -19.37 4.64 12.20
N LEU A 164 -20.21 3.65 12.51
CA LEU A 164 -19.93 2.65 13.54
C LEU A 164 -19.40 1.40 12.85
N SER A 165 -18.29 0.85 13.34
CA SER A 165 -17.71 -0.37 12.78
C SER A 165 -17.65 -1.49 13.81
N GLY A 166 -17.72 -2.71 13.33
CA GLY A 166 -17.55 -3.92 14.12
C GLY A 166 -16.92 -5.00 13.27
N ALA A 167 -15.96 -5.71 13.83
CA ALA A 167 -15.26 -6.76 13.13
C ALA A 167 -15.00 -7.93 14.08
N ALA A 168 -15.12 -9.14 13.55
CA ALA A 168 -14.83 -10.35 14.27
C ALA A 168 -14.09 -11.30 13.31
N PHE A 169 -13.08 -11.98 13.83
CA PHE A 169 -12.27 -12.88 13.03
C PHE A 169 -11.78 -14.06 13.86
N ARG A 170 -11.50 -15.18 13.20
CA ARG A 170 -10.95 -16.38 13.83
C ARG A 170 -10.01 -17.09 12.85
N PRO A 171 -8.78 -17.43 13.27
CA PRO A 171 -7.95 -18.31 12.45
C PRO A 171 -8.62 -19.68 12.27
N MET A 172 -8.21 -20.41 11.25
CA MET A 172 -8.53 -21.83 11.13
C MET A 172 -8.12 -22.56 12.42
N PRO A 173 -8.99 -23.40 13.02
CA PRO A 173 -8.64 -24.17 14.20
C PRO A 173 -7.34 -24.97 14.01
N GLY A 174 -6.35 -24.71 14.87
CA GLY A 174 -5.02 -25.31 14.80
C GLY A 174 -3.94 -24.38 14.22
N GLU A 175 -4.32 -23.32 13.51
CA GLU A 175 -3.40 -22.28 13.04
C GLU A 175 -3.15 -21.21 14.11
N GLN A 176 -1.95 -20.64 14.09
CA GLN A 176 -1.55 -19.57 15.02
C GLN A 176 -1.90 -18.16 14.52
N VAL A 177 -2.18 -18.04 13.22
CA VAL A 177 -2.45 -16.76 12.57
C VAL A 177 -3.64 -16.93 11.62
N ASN A 178 -4.45 -15.87 11.51
CA ASN A 178 -5.56 -15.84 10.58
C ASN A 178 -5.04 -15.51 9.18
N GLY A 179 -5.37 -16.34 8.20
CA GLY A 179 -5.10 -16.12 6.78
C GLY A 179 -5.76 -14.87 6.21
N ASP A 180 -6.88 -14.44 6.80
CA ASP A 180 -7.62 -13.25 6.41
C ASP A 180 -7.09 -11.95 7.04
N ALA A 181 -7.56 -10.82 6.50
CA ALA A 181 -7.42 -9.50 7.07
C ALA A 181 -8.68 -8.65 6.82
N TYR A 182 -8.88 -7.63 7.64
CA TYR A 182 -9.84 -6.56 7.38
C TYR A 182 -9.21 -5.18 7.55
N LEU A 183 -9.83 -4.18 6.92
CA LEU A 183 -9.42 -2.79 6.96
C LEU A 183 -10.65 -1.89 7.18
N VAL A 184 -10.51 -0.93 8.09
CA VAL A 184 -11.33 0.28 8.16
C VAL A 184 -10.34 1.44 8.22
N ASN A 185 -10.26 2.20 7.14
CA ASN A 185 -9.31 3.30 6.98
C ASN A 185 -10.08 4.57 6.65
N HIS A 186 -10.18 5.48 7.60
CA HIS A 186 -10.79 6.76 7.34
C HIS A 186 -9.79 7.67 6.61
N THR A 187 -10.12 8.08 5.39
CA THR A 187 -9.22 8.85 4.53
C THR A 187 -9.51 10.34 4.61
N GLY A 188 -10.66 10.71 5.17
CA GLY A 188 -11.13 12.08 5.36
C GLY A 188 -12.32 12.13 6.32
N PRO A 189 -12.86 13.33 6.60
CA PRO A 189 -13.97 13.51 7.54
C PRO A 189 -15.24 12.75 7.14
N ASP A 190 -15.46 12.60 5.84
CA ASP A 190 -16.62 11.92 5.28
C ASP A 190 -16.28 10.70 4.43
N THR A 191 -14.99 10.39 4.24
CA THR A 191 -14.54 9.33 3.34
C THR A 191 -13.87 8.21 4.11
N THR A 192 -14.28 6.97 3.85
CA THR A 192 -13.75 5.79 4.55
C THR A 192 -13.61 4.62 3.60
N ILE A 193 -12.41 4.06 3.52
CA ILE A 193 -12.14 2.82 2.81
C ILE A 193 -12.35 1.65 3.78
N ILE A 194 -13.09 0.64 3.33
CA ILE A 194 -13.28 -0.60 4.06
C ILE A 194 -12.91 -1.79 3.19
N SER A 195 -12.41 -2.85 3.80
CA SER A 195 -12.08 -4.07 3.06
C SER A 195 -12.08 -5.32 3.94
N VAL A 196 -12.44 -6.45 3.33
CA VAL A 196 -12.11 -7.80 3.80
C VAL A 196 -11.25 -8.45 2.72
N ILE A 197 -10.20 -9.12 3.17
CA ILE A 197 -9.14 -9.70 2.34
C ILE A 197 -8.94 -11.13 2.82
N ASP A 198 -9.07 -12.09 1.94
CA ASP A 198 -8.82 -13.51 2.24
C ASP A 198 -7.58 -13.95 1.46
N GLY A 199 -6.59 -14.46 2.19
CA GLY A 199 -5.35 -14.96 1.61
C GLY A 199 -5.48 -16.42 1.23
N LEU A 200 -5.03 -16.80 0.03
CA LEU A 200 -5.27 -18.16 -0.47
C LEU A 200 -4.73 -19.26 0.44
N GLY A 201 -5.63 -20.14 0.87
CA GLY A 201 -5.37 -21.21 1.83
C GLY A 201 -5.41 -20.71 3.27
N HIS A 202 -4.67 -21.36 4.17
CA HIS A 202 -4.61 -20.95 5.57
C HIS A 202 -3.18 -20.82 6.09
N GLY A 203 -3.07 -20.32 7.31
CA GLY A 203 -1.82 -20.23 8.08
C GLY A 203 -0.88 -19.13 7.58
N LYS A 204 0.41 -19.27 7.92
CA LYS A 204 1.39 -18.17 7.80
C LYS A 204 1.50 -17.53 6.41
N GLN A 205 1.40 -18.31 5.34
CA GLN A 205 1.56 -17.79 3.97
C GLN A 205 0.33 -17.03 3.48
N ALA A 206 -0.88 -17.50 3.84
CA ALA A 206 -2.12 -16.76 3.59
C ALA A 206 -2.11 -15.43 4.35
N HIS A 207 -1.73 -15.49 5.64
CA HIS A 207 -1.60 -14.32 6.50
C HIS A 207 -0.64 -13.26 5.94
N ILE A 208 0.54 -13.68 5.46
CA ILE A 208 1.50 -12.75 4.85
C ILE A 208 0.88 -12.07 3.62
N ALA A 209 0.17 -12.82 2.76
CA ALA A 209 -0.44 -12.27 1.55
C ALA A 209 -1.53 -11.24 1.88
N SER A 210 -2.43 -11.56 2.83
CA SER A 210 -3.53 -10.67 3.23
C SER A 210 -3.05 -9.43 3.97
N GLN A 211 -2.06 -9.56 4.86
CA GLN A 211 -1.45 -8.40 5.54
C GLN A 211 -0.72 -7.49 4.56
N LEU A 212 0.05 -8.04 3.62
CA LEU A 212 0.70 -7.22 2.58
C LEU A 212 -0.35 -6.46 1.76
N ALA A 213 -1.43 -7.12 1.32
CA ALA A 213 -2.50 -6.46 0.59
C ALA A 213 -3.15 -5.32 1.41
N LYS A 214 -3.43 -5.57 2.69
CA LYS A 214 -3.94 -4.56 3.64
C LYS A 214 -3.00 -3.37 3.75
N GLU A 215 -1.70 -3.60 3.90
CA GLU A 215 -0.70 -2.53 3.95
C GLU A 215 -0.74 -1.71 2.67
N GLN A 216 -0.76 -2.35 1.49
CA GLN A 216 -0.79 -1.64 0.20
C GLN A 216 -2.05 -0.77 0.04
N LEU A 217 -3.22 -1.21 0.52
CA LEU A 217 -4.43 -0.38 0.55
C LEU A 217 -4.25 0.88 1.40
N MET A 218 -3.51 0.80 2.50
CA MET A 218 -3.22 1.94 3.36
C MET A 218 -2.18 2.90 2.76
N LEU A 219 -1.35 2.46 1.80
CA LEU A 219 -0.27 3.28 1.24
C LEU A 219 -0.71 4.35 0.25
N LYS A 220 -1.80 4.09 -0.48
CA LYS A 220 -2.31 4.94 -1.56
C LYS A 220 -3.84 5.09 -1.47
N PRO A 221 -4.40 5.50 -0.32
CA PRO A 221 -5.84 5.55 -0.10
C PRO A 221 -6.57 6.58 -0.98
N ASP A 222 -5.84 7.52 -1.58
CA ASP A 222 -6.41 8.57 -2.42
C ASP A 222 -6.62 8.14 -3.88
N LEU A 223 -6.16 6.94 -4.25
CA LEU A 223 -6.39 6.41 -5.60
C LEU A 223 -7.88 6.04 -5.81
N PRO A 224 -8.42 6.23 -7.02
CA PRO A 224 -9.69 5.62 -7.40
C PRO A 224 -9.69 4.11 -7.15
N LEU A 225 -10.82 3.52 -6.75
CA LEU A 225 -10.88 2.13 -6.28
C LEU A 225 -10.34 1.09 -7.28
N ASP A 226 -10.58 1.29 -8.58
CA ASP A 226 -10.07 0.43 -9.63
C ASP A 226 -8.54 0.52 -9.78
N GLU A 227 -7.99 1.73 -9.71
CA GLU A 227 -6.54 1.95 -9.72
C GLU A 227 -5.89 1.45 -8.43
N LEU A 228 -6.55 1.62 -7.29
CA LEU A 228 -6.10 1.06 -6.01
C LEU A 228 -6.09 -0.47 -6.06
N MET A 229 -7.12 -1.11 -6.62
CA MET A 229 -7.16 -2.56 -6.81
C MET A 229 -6.04 -3.05 -7.75
N LYS A 230 -5.76 -2.34 -8.85
CA LYS A 230 -4.63 -2.64 -9.76
C LYS A 230 -3.28 -2.47 -9.05
N PHE A 231 -3.13 -1.43 -8.23
CA PHE A 231 -1.94 -1.19 -7.43
C PHE A 231 -1.68 -2.35 -6.47
N VAL A 232 -2.68 -2.73 -5.67
CA VAL A 232 -2.57 -3.87 -4.74
C VAL A 232 -2.22 -5.15 -5.49
N HIS A 233 -2.94 -5.45 -6.58
CA HIS A 233 -2.69 -6.62 -7.42
C HIS A 233 -1.23 -6.75 -7.86
N ASN A 234 -0.65 -5.66 -8.37
CA ASN A 234 0.75 -5.66 -8.82
C ASN A 234 1.73 -5.69 -7.64
N SER A 235 1.40 -5.03 -6.54
CA SER A 235 2.28 -4.91 -5.38
C SER A 235 2.46 -6.22 -4.60
N ILE A 236 1.47 -7.13 -4.63
CA ILE A 236 1.52 -8.41 -3.91
C ILE A 236 1.86 -9.62 -4.81
N ARG A 237 2.30 -9.40 -6.05
CA ARG A 237 2.79 -10.48 -6.92
C ARG A 237 3.93 -11.24 -6.25
N GLY A 238 3.95 -12.56 -6.40
CA GLY A 238 4.91 -13.45 -5.74
C GLY A 238 4.48 -13.92 -4.34
N THR A 239 3.36 -13.44 -3.82
CA THR A 239 2.70 -14.03 -2.64
C THR A 239 1.77 -15.19 -3.04
N ARG A 240 1.11 -15.82 -2.07
CA ARG A 240 0.01 -16.75 -2.36
C ARG A 240 -1.15 -16.10 -3.10
N GLY A 241 -1.30 -14.78 -3.05
CA GLY A 241 -2.43 -14.06 -3.60
C GLY A 241 -3.64 -14.04 -2.67
N VAL A 242 -4.59 -13.17 -2.99
CA VAL A 242 -5.75 -12.87 -2.13
C VAL A 242 -7.01 -12.65 -2.95
N THR A 243 -8.17 -12.87 -2.32
CA THR A 243 -9.46 -12.31 -2.73
C THR A 243 -9.75 -11.06 -1.89
N ILE A 244 -10.43 -10.07 -2.47
CA ILE A 244 -10.64 -8.75 -1.85
C ILE A 244 -12.05 -8.25 -2.15
N GLY A 245 -12.79 -7.89 -1.11
CA GLY A 245 -13.92 -6.95 -1.19
C GLY A 245 -13.44 -5.58 -0.73
N LEU A 246 -13.53 -4.56 -1.58
CA LEU A 246 -13.06 -3.21 -1.31
C LEU A 246 -14.18 -2.19 -1.55
N ALA A 247 -14.43 -1.31 -0.59
CA ALA A 247 -15.35 -0.20 -0.78
C ALA A 247 -14.81 1.14 -0.28
N LEU A 248 -15.31 2.21 -0.90
CA LEU A 248 -15.17 3.59 -0.49
C LEU A 248 -16.56 4.11 -0.11
N ILE A 249 -16.73 4.46 1.16
CA ILE A 249 -17.93 5.10 1.69
C ILE A 249 -17.70 6.61 1.69
N ASN A 250 -18.66 7.37 1.18
CA ASN A 250 -18.69 8.82 1.27
C ASN A 250 -19.99 9.29 1.94
N THR A 251 -19.88 9.74 3.20
CA THR A 251 -21.00 10.22 4.04
C THR A 251 -21.42 11.65 3.74
N GLN A 252 -20.69 12.38 2.89
CA GLN A 252 -21.10 13.72 2.45
C GLN A 252 -22.14 13.61 1.33
N ILE A 253 -21.96 12.66 0.40
CA ILE A 253 -22.85 12.44 -0.74
C ILE A 253 -23.75 11.19 -0.58
N ASN A 254 -23.66 10.49 0.54
CA ASN A 254 -24.42 9.28 0.85
C ASN A 254 -24.28 8.17 -0.21
N LYS A 255 -23.03 7.88 -0.58
CA LYS A 255 -22.69 6.86 -1.58
C LYS A 255 -21.70 5.85 -1.03
N ILE A 256 -21.77 4.63 -1.57
CA ILE A 256 -20.73 3.62 -1.44
C ILE A 256 -20.32 3.14 -2.83
N SER A 257 -19.03 3.22 -3.12
CA SER A 257 -18.42 2.64 -4.31
C SER A 257 -17.78 1.29 -3.93
N PHE A 258 -17.99 0.24 -4.71
CA PHE A 258 -17.50 -1.12 -4.42
C PHE A 258 -16.73 -1.70 -5.60
N CYS A 259 -15.62 -2.37 -5.30
CA CYS A 259 -14.82 -3.16 -6.24
C CYS A 259 -14.41 -4.48 -5.58
N GLY A 260 -14.92 -5.60 -6.11
CA GLY A 260 -14.67 -6.94 -5.56
C GLY A 260 -13.95 -7.85 -6.54
N ILE A 261 -12.94 -8.58 -6.05
CA ILE A 261 -12.21 -9.62 -6.78
C ILE A 261 -12.21 -10.90 -5.94
N GLY A 262 -12.69 -11.99 -6.53
CA GLY A 262 -12.83 -13.29 -5.87
C GLY A 262 -14.19 -13.46 -5.19
N ASN A 263 -14.19 -14.11 -4.03
CA ASN A 263 -15.37 -14.66 -3.36
C ASN A 263 -15.67 -14.02 -1.99
N ILE A 264 -15.14 -12.82 -1.71
CA ILE A 264 -15.60 -12.04 -0.56
C ILE A 264 -17.06 -11.67 -0.75
N GLU A 265 -17.92 -12.19 0.11
CA GLU A 265 -19.34 -11.91 0.11
C GLU A 265 -19.57 -10.51 0.67
N SER A 266 -20.34 -9.69 -0.05
CA SER A 266 -20.49 -8.26 0.25
C SER A 266 -21.92 -7.82 -0.04
N PHE A 267 -22.56 -7.15 0.92
CA PHE A 267 -23.90 -6.60 0.74
C PHE A 267 -24.16 -5.38 1.61
N ILE A 268 -25.13 -4.56 1.20
CA ILE A 268 -25.73 -3.49 2.00
C ILE A 268 -27.06 -4.00 2.54
N MET A 269 -27.24 -3.93 3.85
CA MET A 269 -28.52 -4.06 4.51
C MET A 269 -29.15 -2.69 4.69
N THR A 270 -30.32 -2.51 4.09
CA THR A 270 -31.15 -1.32 4.22
C THR A 270 -32.43 -1.69 5.00
N PRO A 271 -33.20 -0.71 5.50
CA PRO A 271 -34.53 -0.98 6.06
C PRO A 271 -35.51 -1.65 5.07
N LEU A 272 -35.25 -1.55 3.76
CA LEU A 272 -36.07 -2.14 2.70
C LEU A 272 -35.60 -3.54 2.27
N GLY A 273 -34.44 -3.99 2.75
CA GLY A 273 -33.86 -5.28 2.45
C GLY A 273 -32.41 -5.23 1.98
N LYS A 274 -31.93 -6.38 1.52
CA LYS A 274 -30.55 -6.65 1.14
C LYS A 274 -30.24 -6.24 -0.32
N ILE A 275 -29.14 -5.53 -0.51
CA ILE A 275 -28.56 -5.19 -1.82
C ILE A 275 -27.19 -5.86 -1.93
N ASN A 276 -27.02 -6.81 -2.86
CA ASN A 276 -25.74 -7.48 -3.05
C ASN A 276 -24.74 -6.57 -3.80
N LEU A 277 -23.48 -6.60 -3.36
CA LEU A 277 -22.37 -5.93 -4.02
C LEU A 277 -21.59 -6.97 -4.83
N MET A 278 -21.50 -6.77 -6.14
CA MET A 278 -20.98 -7.79 -7.06
C MET A 278 -19.46 -7.83 -7.10
N SER A 279 -18.89 -8.99 -6.79
CA SER A 279 -17.47 -9.32 -7.01
C SER A 279 -17.28 -10.07 -8.32
N TYR A 280 -16.12 -9.91 -8.96
CA TYR A 280 -15.75 -10.65 -10.16
C TYR A 280 -14.70 -11.72 -9.85
N GLY A 281 -14.76 -12.84 -10.55
CA GLY A 281 -13.75 -13.90 -10.42
C GLY A 281 -12.34 -13.43 -10.73
N GLY A 282 -11.39 -13.81 -9.89
CA GLY A 282 -9.97 -13.47 -10.00
C GLY A 282 -9.26 -13.62 -8.66
N ILE A 283 -7.93 -13.55 -8.69
CA ILE A 283 -7.07 -13.59 -7.51
C ILE A 283 -6.04 -12.47 -7.65
N CYS A 284 -6.07 -11.50 -6.74
CA CYS A 284 -5.08 -10.43 -6.69
C CYS A 284 -3.69 -11.01 -6.37
N GLY A 285 -2.66 -10.53 -7.06
CA GLY A 285 -1.30 -11.10 -7.02
C GLY A 285 -1.05 -12.20 -8.06
N HIS A 286 -2.10 -12.72 -8.70
CA HIS A 286 -2.03 -13.69 -9.80
C HIS A 286 -2.71 -13.15 -11.07
N ASN A 287 -3.99 -13.47 -11.26
CA ASN A 287 -4.76 -13.16 -12.44
C ASN A 287 -6.08 -12.49 -12.07
N ILE A 288 -6.28 -11.26 -12.55
CA ILE A 288 -7.53 -10.51 -12.45
C ILE A 288 -7.92 -9.95 -13.80
N ARG A 289 -9.21 -9.75 -14.03
CA ARG A 289 -9.70 -8.91 -15.12
C ARG A 289 -9.57 -7.44 -14.72
N THR A 290 -9.81 -6.52 -15.66
CA THR A 290 -9.90 -5.08 -15.36
C THR A 290 -10.90 -4.86 -14.21
N PRO A 291 -10.45 -4.30 -13.07
CA PRO A 291 -11.33 -4.00 -11.94
C PRO A 291 -12.47 -3.09 -12.36
N ARG A 292 -13.66 -3.34 -11.80
CA ARG A 292 -14.87 -2.56 -12.06
C ARG A 292 -15.41 -2.02 -10.75
N VAL A 293 -15.85 -0.77 -10.78
CA VAL A 293 -16.41 -0.08 -9.63
C VAL A 293 -17.90 0.09 -9.86
N PHE A 294 -18.71 -0.27 -8.86
CA PHE A 294 -20.15 -0.02 -8.84
C PHE A 294 -20.48 0.92 -7.71
N GLU A 295 -21.38 1.86 -7.97
CA GLU A 295 -21.85 2.80 -6.97
C GLU A 295 -23.28 2.44 -6.55
N ASN A 296 -23.54 2.51 -5.25
CA ASN A 296 -24.87 2.39 -4.66
C ASN A 296 -25.11 3.55 -3.69
N ASP A 297 -26.39 3.82 -3.41
CA ASP A 297 -26.76 4.68 -2.30
C ASP A 297 -26.35 4.02 -0.98
N PHE A 298 -25.86 4.82 -0.03
CA PHE A 298 -25.55 4.39 1.33
C PHE A 298 -25.91 5.53 2.29
N LYS A 299 -27.05 5.38 2.95
CA LYS A 299 -27.74 6.44 3.70
C LYS A 299 -27.68 6.17 5.20
N PRO A 300 -27.91 7.19 6.04
CA PRO A 300 -28.04 7.00 7.48
C PRO A 300 -29.05 5.88 7.81
N GLY A 301 -28.65 4.95 8.68
CA GLY A 301 -29.37 3.71 9.01
C GLY A 301 -28.90 2.46 8.26
N ASP A 302 -28.26 2.60 7.10
CA ASP A 302 -27.77 1.46 6.32
C ASP A 302 -26.55 0.81 6.96
N SER A 303 -26.40 -0.50 6.78
CA SER A 303 -25.21 -1.26 7.20
C SER A 303 -24.60 -2.00 6.02
N VAL A 304 -23.30 -1.87 5.78
CA VAL A 304 -22.56 -2.71 4.84
C VAL A 304 -21.89 -3.84 5.59
N CYS A 305 -21.95 -5.06 5.05
CA CYS A 305 -21.40 -6.27 5.65
C CYS A 305 -20.57 -7.02 4.62
N PHE A 306 -19.30 -7.26 4.95
CA PHE A 306 -18.37 -8.09 4.20
C PHE A 306 -17.97 -9.31 5.02
N TYR A 307 -17.83 -10.47 4.39
CA TYR A 307 -17.28 -11.64 5.04
C TYR A 307 -16.53 -12.56 4.07
N SER A 308 -15.50 -13.26 4.57
CA SER A 308 -14.76 -14.27 3.81
C SER A 308 -15.55 -15.57 3.67
N ASP A 309 -15.16 -16.45 2.74
CA ASP A 309 -15.83 -17.72 2.48
C ASP A 309 -15.76 -18.73 3.65
N GLY A 310 -14.89 -18.45 4.62
CA GLY A 310 -14.88 -19.04 5.95
C GLY A 310 -16.18 -18.89 6.75
N ILE A 311 -17.06 -17.98 6.36
CA ILE A 311 -18.44 -17.91 6.85
C ILE A 311 -19.36 -18.63 5.85
N THR A 312 -20.20 -19.55 6.35
CA THR A 312 -21.15 -20.25 5.48
C THR A 312 -22.19 -19.28 4.92
N SER A 313 -22.68 -19.51 3.69
CA SER A 313 -23.78 -18.74 3.09
C SER A 313 -25.19 -19.20 3.53
N ARG A 314 -25.28 -20.14 4.48
CA ARG A 314 -26.54 -20.76 4.92
C ARG A 314 -27.38 -19.90 5.87
N TRP A 315 -26.84 -18.79 6.36
CA TRP A 315 -27.59 -17.84 7.19
C TRP A 315 -28.28 -16.79 6.32
N LYS A 316 -29.34 -16.20 6.87
CA LYS A 316 -30.10 -15.14 6.22
C LYS A 316 -29.82 -13.83 6.92
N PRO A 317 -29.34 -12.80 6.20
CA PRO A 317 -29.15 -11.48 6.79
C PRO A 317 -30.39 -10.89 7.43
N GLU A 318 -31.59 -11.29 6.99
CA GLU A 318 -32.88 -10.87 7.54
C GLU A 318 -33.14 -11.41 8.96
N ASP A 319 -32.45 -12.48 9.37
CA ASP A 319 -32.58 -13.08 10.70
C ASP A 319 -31.71 -12.35 11.76
N ILE A 320 -30.87 -11.41 11.34
CA ILE A 320 -29.98 -10.64 12.21
C ILE A 320 -30.69 -9.36 12.68
N ASP A 321 -30.64 -9.07 13.98
CA ASP A 321 -31.09 -7.79 14.53
C ASP A 321 -30.08 -6.68 14.21
N TRP A 322 -30.29 -5.99 13.09
CA TRP A 322 -29.45 -4.88 12.64
C TRP A 322 -29.58 -3.61 13.50
N SER A 323 -30.42 -3.60 14.55
CA SER A 323 -30.41 -2.51 15.54
C SER A 323 -29.29 -2.66 16.56
N GLN A 324 -28.80 -3.90 16.82
CA GLN A 324 -27.65 -4.17 17.69
C GLN A 324 -26.36 -3.55 17.13
N SER A 325 -25.36 -3.36 17.99
CA SER A 325 -24.08 -2.79 17.57
C SER A 325 -23.44 -3.60 16.43
N PRO A 326 -22.74 -2.96 15.47
CA PRO A 326 -22.02 -3.69 14.41
C PRO A 326 -21.07 -4.76 14.97
N GLN A 327 -20.43 -4.50 16.12
CA GLN A 327 -19.52 -5.44 16.77
C GLN A 327 -20.26 -6.69 17.26
N THR A 328 -21.39 -6.51 17.93
CA THR A 328 -22.24 -7.62 18.39
C THR A 328 -22.68 -8.51 17.23
N ASN A 329 -23.09 -7.90 16.11
CA ASN A 329 -23.53 -8.65 14.94
C ASN A 329 -22.36 -9.38 14.26
N ALA A 330 -21.17 -8.76 14.18
CA ALA A 330 -19.99 -9.41 13.62
C ALA A 330 -19.59 -10.66 14.46
N GLU A 331 -19.58 -10.54 15.78
CA GLU A 331 -19.29 -11.65 16.69
C GLU A 331 -20.35 -12.76 16.62
N LEU A 332 -21.63 -12.39 16.57
CA LEU A 332 -22.72 -13.36 16.40
C LEU A 332 -22.55 -14.15 15.10
N ILE A 333 -22.32 -13.47 13.97
CA ILE A 333 -22.15 -14.13 12.68
C ILE A 333 -20.93 -15.06 12.70
N LEU A 334 -19.79 -14.58 13.22
CA LEU A 334 -18.59 -15.39 13.33
C LEU A 334 -18.82 -16.66 14.19
N ASN A 335 -19.43 -16.51 15.36
CA ASN A 335 -19.63 -17.60 16.31
C ASN A 335 -20.63 -18.65 15.81
N GLN A 336 -21.68 -18.23 15.09
CA GLN A 336 -22.73 -19.15 14.63
C GLN A 336 -22.45 -19.76 13.25
N TYR A 337 -21.73 -19.04 12.39
CA TYR A 337 -21.66 -19.38 10.96
C TYR A 337 -20.23 -19.59 10.43
N SER A 338 -19.20 -19.55 11.29
CA SER A 338 -17.83 -19.91 10.87
C SER A 338 -17.69 -21.40 10.57
N ARG A 339 -17.00 -21.70 9.47
CA ARG A 339 -16.64 -23.07 9.06
C ARG A 339 -15.49 -23.57 9.94
N PRO A 340 -15.47 -24.83 10.39
CA PRO A 340 -14.43 -25.33 11.29
C PRO A 340 -13.08 -25.60 10.59
N ASN A 341 -13.04 -25.56 9.27
CA ASN A 341 -11.90 -25.94 8.44
C ASN A 341 -11.29 -24.75 7.68
N ASP A 342 -11.57 -23.53 8.14
CA ASP A 342 -11.17 -22.32 7.43
C ASP A 342 -10.90 -21.14 8.36
N ASP A 343 -10.13 -20.20 7.85
CA ASP A 343 -10.01 -18.84 8.37
C ASP A 343 -11.36 -18.13 8.19
N ALA A 344 -11.78 -17.27 9.13
CA ALA A 344 -13.07 -16.61 9.03
C ALA A 344 -13.00 -15.16 9.50
N THR A 345 -13.56 -14.24 8.72
CA THR A 345 -13.58 -12.80 9.01
C THR A 345 -14.90 -12.17 8.60
N VAL A 346 -15.44 -11.33 9.47
CA VAL A 346 -16.64 -10.52 9.26
C VAL A 346 -16.33 -9.07 9.57
N LEU A 347 -16.74 -8.16 8.69
CA LEU A 347 -16.68 -6.71 8.89
C LEU A 347 -18.06 -6.11 8.63
N ILE A 348 -18.58 -5.35 9.60
CA ILE A 348 -19.82 -4.60 9.48
C ILE A 348 -19.52 -3.12 9.73
N VAL A 349 -20.01 -2.26 8.84
CA VAL A 349 -19.97 -0.80 9.03
C VAL A 349 -21.37 -0.24 8.85
N ARG A 350 -21.85 0.48 9.87
CA ARG A 350 -23.17 1.13 9.88
C ARG A 350 -23.03 2.63 9.77
N TYR A 351 -23.84 3.22 8.90
CA TYR A 351 -24.04 4.67 8.88
C TYR A 351 -25.03 5.04 9.99
N SER A 352 -24.54 5.75 11.00
CA SER A 352 -25.34 6.29 12.10
C SER A 352 -26.42 7.23 11.59
N THR A 353 -27.59 7.14 12.20
CA THR A 353 -28.77 7.98 11.97
C THR A 353 -28.59 9.39 12.49
#